data_AF-A0A9P8YKJ0-F1
#
_entry.id   AF-A0A9P8YKJ0-F1
#
_cell.length_a   1.000
_cell.length_b   1.000
_cell.length_c   1.000
_cell.angle_alpha   90.00
_cell.angle_beta   90.00
_cell.angle_gamma   90.00
#
_symmetry.space_group_name_H-M   'P 1'
#
loop_
_entity.id
_entity.type
_entity.pdbx_description
1 polymer ?
#
loop_
_entity_poly.entity_id
_entity_poly.type
_entity_poly.pdbx_seq_one_letter_code
_entity_poly.pdbx_strand_id
1 'polypeptide(L)'
;MDSTLSAGVLATDVLSAATKPIPLVGNALGHAIEAFGKLLQAIEKAKHNKQDLKDFGEFIKVELDKIKRAVDEAPVACRPELDARFAGVTNFLNQATIDVGVLANQNYIKRVAVAQKAKDKLAELKDRFKQEVLSFLTMAMNQVLENQRREREEQERERERQNREREAQLIEREQQEVAREKEELEREKHHREREEQ
;
A
#
# COMPACT_ATOMS: atom_id res chain seq x y z
N MET A 1 -36.28 6.25 44.39
CA MET A 1 -36.96 5.05 43.91
C MET A 1 -37.96 5.55 42.87
N ASP A 2 -37.45 5.86 41.69
CA ASP A 2 -37.40 4.99 40.50
C ASP A 2 -38.60 5.30 39.58
N SER A 3 -38.32 5.97 38.46
CA SER A 3 -38.20 5.36 37.12
C SER A 3 -39.59 5.14 36.52
N THR A 4 -40.01 5.93 35.53
CA THR A 4 -39.88 5.53 34.12
C THR A 4 -40.07 6.75 33.20
N LEU A 5 -39.03 7.06 32.43
CA LEU A 5 -39.08 8.02 31.34
C LEU A 5 -39.29 7.26 30.01
N SER A 6 -40.18 7.86 29.25
CA SER A 6 -40.52 7.67 27.84
C SER A 6 -39.32 7.60 26.88
N ALA A 7 -39.58 6.95 25.74
CA ALA A 7 -39.15 7.30 24.37
C ALA A 7 -38.33 6.20 23.66
N GLY A 8 -39.05 5.27 23.04
CA GLY A 8 -38.54 4.45 21.94
C GLY A 8 -38.63 5.23 20.63
N VAL A 9 -37.55 5.90 20.25
CA VAL A 9 -37.28 6.34 18.87
C VAL A 9 -35.96 5.68 18.48
N LEU A 10 -36.06 4.63 17.67
CA LEU A 10 -34.90 3.97 17.04
C LEU A 10 -34.38 4.90 15.94
N ALA A 11 -33.62 5.91 16.33
CA ALA A 11 -32.78 6.67 15.43
C ALA A 11 -31.53 5.85 15.11
N THR A 12 -31.44 5.47 13.83
CA THR A 12 -30.20 5.24 13.09
C THR A 12 -29.08 6.19 13.55
N ASP A 13 -28.07 5.65 14.21
CA ASP A 13 -26.71 6.21 14.26
C ASP A 13 -25.76 5.18 14.88
N VAL A 14 -25.27 4.25 14.06
CA VAL A 14 -24.05 3.48 14.37
C VAL A 14 -22.94 4.02 13.48
N LEU A 15 -22.56 5.26 13.74
CA LEU A 15 -21.38 5.94 13.22
C LEU A 15 -20.61 6.46 14.43
N SER A 16 -19.81 5.62 15.07
CA SER A 16 -18.61 6.02 15.83
C SER A 16 -17.98 4.81 16.52
N ALA A 17 -17.38 3.91 15.73
CA ALA A 17 -16.35 3.01 16.23
C ALA A 17 -14.99 3.51 15.72
N ALA A 18 -14.44 4.47 16.46
CA ALA A 18 -13.03 4.83 16.58
C ALA A 18 -12.11 4.37 15.43
N THR A 19 -12.19 5.03 14.27
CA THR A 19 -11.04 5.15 13.38
C THR A 19 -10.03 6.06 14.04
N LYS A 20 -9.08 5.47 14.77
CA LYS A 20 -7.80 6.13 15.03
C LYS A 20 -7.30 6.68 13.69
N PRO A 21 -6.87 7.95 13.60
CA PRO A 21 -6.32 8.47 12.37
C PRO A 21 -5.15 7.56 11.98
N ILE A 22 -5.30 6.87 10.85
CA ILE A 22 -4.23 6.10 10.24
C ILE A 22 -3.09 7.11 10.00
N PRO A 23 -1.88 6.88 10.54
CA PRO A 23 -0.81 7.86 10.45
C PRO A 23 -0.52 8.12 8.98
N LEU A 24 -0.52 9.41 8.65
CA LEU A 24 -0.26 9.97 7.33
C LEU A 24 0.89 9.27 6.63
N VAL A 25 0.60 8.76 5.43
CA VAL A 25 1.61 8.43 4.43
C VAL A 25 2.46 9.69 4.21
N GLY A 26 3.69 9.67 4.70
CA GLY A 26 4.57 10.84 4.72
C GLY A 26 5.69 10.75 5.75
N ASN A 27 5.49 10.05 6.88
CA ASN A 27 6.50 9.99 7.94
C ASN A 27 7.69 9.09 7.60
N ALA A 28 7.49 7.93 6.97
CA ALA A 28 8.57 6.95 6.82
C ALA A 28 9.58 7.34 5.71
N LEU A 29 9.11 7.79 4.56
CA LEU A 29 9.95 8.44 3.54
C LEU A 29 10.61 9.71 4.10
N GLY A 30 9.88 10.50 4.89
CA GLY A 30 10.42 11.66 5.60
C GLY A 30 11.60 11.30 6.51
N HIS A 31 11.49 10.23 7.30
CA HIS A 31 12.58 9.73 8.14
C HIS A 31 13.78 9.24 7.33
N ALA A 32 13.55 8.56 6.20
CA ALA A 32 14.63 8.14 5.31
C ALA A 32 15.37 9.36 4.70
N ILE A 33 14.63 10.39 4.27
CA ILE A 33 15.20 11.64 3.77
C ILE A 33 15.99 12.37 4.88
N GLU A 34 15.46 12.40 6.11
CA GLU A 34 16.16 12.99 7.25
C GLU A 34 17.46 12.23 7.58
N ALA A 35 17.42 10.89 7.60
CA ALA A 35 18.59 10.05 7.80
C ALA A 35 19.64 10.27 6.70
N PHE A 36 19.21 10.42 5.44
CA PHE A 36 20.09 10.80 4.34
C PHE A 36 20.70 12.20 4.53
N GLY A 37 19.93 13.16 5.04
CA GLY A 37 20.45 14.48 5.42
C GLY A 37 21.56 14.41 6.46
N LYS A 38 21.40 13.56 7.48
CA LYS A 38 22.44 13.29 8.49
C LYS A 38 23.70 12.67 7.88
N LEU A 39 23.54 11.73 6.94
CA LEU A 39 24.65 11.15 6.19
C LEU A 39 25.42 12.22 5.42
N LEU A 40 24.74 13.10 4.69
CA LEU A 40 25.38 14.18 3.94
C LEU A 40 26.17 15.12 4.86
N GLN A 41 25.61 15.50 6.01
CA GLN A 41 26.33 16.30 7.00
C GLN A 41 27.58 15.59 7.53
N ALA A 42 27.55 14.27 7.74
CA ALA A 42 28.71 13.50 8.15
C ALA A 42 29.79 13.48 7.06
N ILE A 43 29.39 13.34 5.79
CA ILE A 43 30.28 13.41 4.62
C ILE A 43 30.93 14.79 4.52
N GLU A 44 30.18 15.87 4.69
CA GLU A 44 30.70 17.25 4.62
C GLU A 44 31.76 17.53 5.70
N LYS A 45 31.55 16.99 6.90
CA LYS A 45 32.49 17.12 8.03
C LYS A 45 33.71 16.22 7.90
N ALA A 46 33.77 15.34 6.90
CA ALA A 46 34.87 14.40 6.75
C ALA A 46 36.19 15.10 6.45
N LYS A 47 37.27 14.70 7.13
CA LYS A 47 38.61 15.26 6.93
C LYS A 47 39.36 14.58 5.79
N HIS A 48 39.04 13.31 5.52
CA HIS A 48 39.72 12.45 4.56
C HIS A 48 38.71 11.75 3.62
N ASN A 49 39.21 11.18 2.52
CA ASN A 49 38.41 10.43 1.51
C ASN A 49 37.18 11.21 0.98
N LYS A 50 37.27 12.55 0.95
CA LYS A 50 36.14 13.42 0.63
C LYS A 50 35.49 13.10 -0.72
N GLN A 51 36.29 12.80 -1.74
CA GLN A 51 35.75 12.50 -3.06
C GLN A 51 34.98 11.18 -3.05
N ASP A 52 35.59 10.10 -2.56
CA ASP A 52 34.93 8.78 -2.48
C ASP A 52 33.63 8.84 -1.64
N LEU A 53 33.62 9.63 -0.56
CA LEU A 53 32.45 9.85 0.29
C LEU A 53 31.38 10.71 -0.40
N LYS A 54 31.76 11.72 -1.18
CA LYS A 54 30.82 12.50 -2.01
C LYS A 54 30.18 11.62 -3.08
N ASP A 55 30.98 10.83 -3.80
CA ASP A 55 30.49 9.89 -4.81
C ASP A 55 29.54 8.85 -4.19
N PHE A 56 29.78 8.47 -2.93
CA PHE A 56 28.85 7.63 -2.17
C PHE A 56 27.53 8.36 -1.86
N GLY A 57 27.58 9.59 -1.36
CA GLY A 57 26.38 10.39 -1.09
C GLY A 57 25.54 10.64 -2.34
N GLU A 58 26.17 10.96 -3.47
CA GLU A 58 25.50 11.12 -4.77
C GLU A 58 24.85 9.82 -5.25
N PHE A 59 25.55 8.70 -5.10
CA PHE A 59 24.99 7.38 -5.40
C PHE A 59 23.72 7.09 -4.57
N ILE A 60 23.77 7.30 -3.24
CA ILE A 60 22.62 7.08 -2.36
C ILE A 60 21.45 7.99 -2.77
N LYS A 61 21.72 9.25 -3.14
CA LYS A 61 20.69 10.19 -3.61
C LYS A 61 19.95 9.65 -4.83
N VAL A 62 20.69 9.18 -5.84
CA VAL A 62 20.10 8.65 -7.08
C VAL A 62 19.20 7.46 -6.81
N GLU A 63 19.61 6.54 -5.93
CA GLU A 63 18.80 5.38 -5.56
C GLU A 63 17.58 5.76 -4.70
N LEU A 64 17.71 6.73 -3.78
CA LEU A 64 16.56 7.28 -3.04
C LEU A 64 15.55 7.97 -3.96
N ASP A 65 16.01 8.66 -5.00
CA ASP A 65 15.11 9.26 -6.00
C ASP A 65 14.32 8.20 -6.76
N LYS A 66 14.87 6.99 -7.00
CA LYS A 66 14.11 5.87 -7.58
C LYS A 66 13.03 5.37 -6.63
N ILE A 67 13.37 5.20 -5.36
CA ILE A 67 12.40 4.82 -4.31
C ILE A 67 11.27 5.86 -4.25
N LYS A 68 11.62 7.15 -4.21
CA LYS A 68 10.64 8.24 -4.17
C LYS A 68 9.70 8.19 -5.37
N ARG A 69 10.22 8.03 -6.59
CA ARG A 69 9.38 7.89 -7.80
C ARG A 69 8.44 6.69 -7.72
N ALA A 70 8.93 5.53 -7.28
CA ALA A 70 8.11 4.34 -7.15
C ALA A 70 6.95 4.54 -6.14
N VAL A 71 7.17 5.29 -5.07
CA VAL A 71 6.12 5.64 -4.10
C VAL A 71 5.16 6.70 -4.64
N ASP A 72 5.67 7.70 -5.35
CA ASP A 72 4.86 8.75 -5.97
C ASP A 72 3.92 8.17 -7.04
N GLU A 73 4.40 7.20 -7.83
CA GLU A 73 3.63 6.51 -8.88
C GLU A 73 2.73 5.38 -8.35
N ALA A 74 2.96 4.88 -7.14
CA ALA A 74 2.15 3.82 -6.56
C ALA A 74 0.72 4.29 -6.23
N PRO A 75 -0.31 3.44 -6.44
CA PRO A 75 -1.66 3.70 -5.97
C PRO A 75 -1.69 3.99 -4.47
N VAL A 76 -2.60 4.86 -4.04
CA VAL A 76 -2.69 5.28 -2.64
C VAL A 76 -2.93 4.09 -1.71
N ALA A 77 -3.67 3.08 -2.18
CA ALA A 77 -3.94 1.85 -1.45
C ALA A 77 -2.70 0.98 -1.19
N CYS A 78 -1.57 1.18 -1.88
CA CYS A 78 -0.32 0.46 -1.64
C CYS A 78 0.60 1.16 -0.64
N ARG A 79 0.29 2.42 -0.28
CA ARG A 79 1.19 3.28 0.49
C ARG A 79 1.48 2.77 1.92
N PRO A 80 0.52 2.24 2.68
CA PRO A 80 0.80 1.70 4.01
C PRO A 80 1.83 0.56 4.02
N GLU A 81 1.76 -0.33 3.03
CA GLU A 81 2.69 -1.46 2.87
C GLU A 81 4.09 -0.98 2.46
N LEU A 82 4.16 0.05 1.61
CA LEU A 82 5.41 0.72 1.25
C LEU A 82 6.05 1.43 2.46
N ASP A 83 5.24 2.11 3.27
CA ASP A 83 5.69 2.82 4.48
C ASP A 83 6.34 1.88 5.50
N ALA A 84 5.79 0.68 5.71
CA ALA A 84 6.37 -0.33 6.59
C ALA A 84 7.81 -0.74 6.18
N ARG A 85 8.17 -0.57 4.91
CA ARG A 85 9.46 -0.99 4.35
C ARG A 85 10.54 0.10 4.38
N PHE A 86 10.14 1.37 4.51
CA PHE A 86 11.10 2.46 4.70
C PHE A 86 11.93 2.35 5.99
N ALA A 87 11.50 1.53 6.96
CA ALA A 87 12.30 1.20 8.13
C ALA A 87 13.66 0.59 7.74
N GLY A 88 13.72 -0.30 6.76
CA GLY A 88 14.96 -0.92 6.28
C GLY A 88 15.92 0.10 5.67
N VAL A 89 15.40 0.93 4.77
CA VAL A 89 16.13 2.04 4.14
C VAL A 89 16.64 3.03 5.19
N THR A 90 15.80 3.44 6.13
CA THR A 90 16.16 4.38 7.20
C THR A 90 17.24 3.80 8.11
N ASN A 91 17.11 2.53 8.50
CA ASN A 91 18.10 1.84 9.32
C ASN A 91 19.44 1.73 8.60
N PHE A 92 19.43 1.39 7.31
CA PHE A 92 20.64 1.37 6.49
C PHE A 92 21.32 2.76 6.48
N LEU A 93 20.56 3.83 6.24
CA LEU A 93 21.11 5.19 6.15
C LEU A 93 21.69 5.66 7.49
N ASN A 94 21.04 5.34 8.60
CA ASN A 94 21.55 5.60 9.93
C ASN A 94 22.87 4.84 10.18
N GLN A 95 22.94 3.56 9.81
CA GLN A 95 24.16 2.78 9.95
C GLN A 95 25.28 3.28 9.03
N ALA A 96 24.96 3.63 7.79
CA ALA A 96 25.90 4.23 6.84
C ALA A 96 26.47 5.55 7.37
N THR A 97 25.65 6.35 8.06
CA THR A 97 26.11 7.59 8.71
C THR A 97 27.16 7.32 9.78
N ILE A 98 26.96 6.27 10.61
CA ILE A 98 27.93 5.85 11.63
C ILE A 98 29.21 5.36 10.96
N ASP A 99 29.10 4.47 9.98
CA ASP A 99 30.25 3.88 9.26
C ASP A 99 31.06 4.97 8.56
N VAL A 100 30.40 5.92 7.89
CA VAL A 100 31.05 7.09 7.28
C VAL A 100 31.72 7.95 8.34
N GLY A 101 31.07 8.19 9.48
CA GLY A 101 31.67 8.94 10.58
C GLY A 101 32.99 8.32 11.08
N VAL A 102 33.09 6.99 11.11
CA VAL A 102 34.32 6.26 11.44
C VAL A 102 35.36 6.42 10.34
N LEU A 103 34.99 6.22 9.08
CA LEU A 103 35.90 6.33 7.92
C LEU A 103 36.44 7.75 7.75
N ALA A 104 35.62 8.76 8.05
CA ALA A 104 35.91 10.18 7.91
C ALA A 104 36.89 10.73 8.95
N ASN A 105 36.95 10.11 10.15
CA ASN A 105 37.68 10.61 11.32
C ASN A 105 38.89 9.77 11.74
N GLN A 106 39.10 8.60 11.14
CA GLN A 106 40.34 7.86 11.37
C GLN A 106 41.56 8.73 10.95
N ASN A 107 42.57 8.80 11.81
CA ASN A 107 43.82 9.54 11.52
C ASN A 107 44.56 8.84 10.36
N TYR A 108 44.39 9.36 9.14
CA TYR A 108 44.50 8.58 7.90
C TYR A 108 45.78 8.80 7.08
N ILE A 109 46.89 9.25 7.69
CA ILE A 109 48.01 9.79 6.90
C ILE A 109 49.08 8.76 6.47
N LYS A 110 49.14 7.53 7.00
CA LYS A 110 50.36 6.71 6.78
C LYS A 110 50.27 5.33 6.10
N ARG A 111 49.11 4.78 5.70
CA ARG A 111 49.11 3.45 5.03
C ARG A 111 48.04 3.33 3.96
N VAL A 112 48.48 3.18 2.70
CA VAL A 112 47.67 2.86 1.50
C VAL A 112 46.64 1.74 1.77
N ALA A 113 47.00 0.74 2.58
CA ALA A 113 46.12 -0.36 2.98
C ALA A 113 44.82 0.11 3.68
N VAL A 114 44.87 1.19 4.46
CA VAL A 114 43.69 1.69 5.19
C VAL A 114 42.79 2.47 4.22
N ALA A 115 43.35 3.14 3.22
CA ALA A 115 42.58 3.87 2.20
C ALA A 115 41.84 2.90 1.28
N GLN A 116 42.50 1.79 0.90
CA GLN A 116 41.85 0.71 0.18
C GLN A 116 40.71 0.10 0.99
N LYS A 117 40.94 -0.18 2.28
CA LYS A 117 39.88 -0.71 3.17
C LYS A 117 38.65 0.20 3.27
N ALA A 118 38.83 1.53 3.23
CA ALA A 118 37.71 2.47 3.17
C ALA A 118 36.94 2.36 1.85
N LYS A 119 37.64 2.27 0.72
CA LYS A 119 37.03 2.07 -0.59
C LYS A 119 36.25 0.77 -0.67
N ASP A 120 36.83 -0.32 -0.16
CA ASP A 120 36.18 -1.62 -0.10
C ASP A 120 34.92 -1.56 0.77
N LYS A 121 34.98 -0.86 1.92
CA LYS A 121 33.81 -0.69 2.79
C LYS A 121 32.71 0.18 2.16
N LEU A 122 33.09 1.22 1.43
CA LEU A 122 32.14 2.04 0.67
C LEU A 122 31.51 1.24 -0.47
N ALA A 123 32.26 0.39 -1.16
CA ALA A 123 31.71 -0.53 -2.17
C ALA A 123 30.69 -1.50 -1.55
N GLU A 124 31.02 -2.11 -0.40
CA GLU A 124 30.10 -2.97 0.35
C GLU A 124 28.83 -2.22 0.78
N LEU A 125 28.95 -0.97 1.21
CA LEU A 125 27.80 -0.12 1.52
C LEU A 125 26.95 0.18 0.28
N LYS A 126 27.58 0.51 -0.86
CA LYS A 126 26.86 0.74 -2.12
C LYS A 126 26.07 -0.50 -2.53
N ASP A 127 26.69 -1.66 -2.50
CA ASP A 127 26.05 -2.91 -2.91
C ASP A 127 24.91 -3.30 -1.96
N ARG A 128 25.11 -3.17 -0.63
CA ARG A 128 24.03 -3.36 0.34
C ARG A 128 22.87 -2.42 0.11
N PHE A 129 23.13 -1.14 -0.20
CA PHE A 129 22.04 -0.21 -0.50
C PHE A 129 21.30 -0.56 -1.79
N LYS A 130 22.01 -0.96 -2.85
CA LYS A 130 21.37 -1.43 -4.09
C LYS A 130 20.43 -2.60 -3.82
N GLN A 131 20.84 -3.55 -2.99
CA GLN A 131 20.00 -4.70 -2.64
C GLN A 131 18.75 -4.26 -1.87
N GLU A 132 18.88 -3.35 -0.91
CA GLU A 132 17.75 -2.81 -0.17
C GLU A 132 16.77 -2.07 -1.10
N VAL A 133 17.29 -1.25 -2.02
CA VAL A 133 16.50 -0.53 -3.03
C VAL A 133 15.81 -1.52 -3.97
N LEU A 134 16.52 -2.53 -4.48
CA LEU A 134 15.94 -3.53 -5.38
C LEU A 134 14.84 -4.34 -4.68
N SER A 135 15.06 -4.74 -3.44
CA SER A 135 14.08 -5.42 -2.60
C SER A 135 12.82 -4.56 -2.44
N PHE A 136 13.01 -3.27 -2.11
CA PHE A 136 11.92 -2.31 -2.00
C PHE A 136 11.13 -2.19 -3.30
N LEU A 137 11.80 -1.96 -4.43
CA LEU A 137 11.16 -1.78 -5.73
C LEU A 137 10.41 -3.03 -6.20
N THR A 138 10.98 -4.21 -5.99
CA THR A 138 10.34 -5.49 -6.34
C THR A 138 9.07 -5.69 -5.53
N MET A 139 9.11 -5.42 -4.23
CA MET A 139 7.93 -5.50 -3.37
C MET A 139 6.88 -4.46 -3.75
N ALA A 140 7.29 -3.23 -4.04
CA ALA A 140 6.39 -2.18 -4.48
C ALA A 140 5.62 -2.61 -5.73
N MET A 141 6.31 -3.15 -6.72
CA MET A 141 5.71 -3.66 -7.94
C MET A 141 4.74 -4.82 -7.66
N ASN A 142 5.12 -5.78 -6.82
CA ASN A 142 4.25 -6.90 -6.46
C ASN A 142 2.97 -6.42 -5.76
N GLN A 143 3.07 -5.44 -4.86
CA GLN A 143 1.90 -4.88 -4.18
C GLN A 143 0.93 -4.20 -5.16
N VAL A 144 1.47 -3.48 -6.15
CA VAL A 144 0.65 -2.88 -7.23
C VAL A 144 -0.06 -3.97 -8.02
N LEU A 145 0.64 -5.03 -8.42
CA LEU A 145 0.05 -6.14 -9.17
C LEU A 145 -1.03 -6.87 -8.37
N GLU A 146 -0.81 -7.12 -7.08
CA GLU A 146 -1.80 -7.72 -6.19
C GLU A 146 -3.05 -6.84 -6.05
N ASN A 147 -2.89 -5.54 -5.85
CA ASN A 147 -4.03 -4.63 -5.72
C ASN A 147 -4.83 -4.58 -7.03
N GLN A 148 -4.17 -4.49 -8.19
CA GLN A 148 -4.85 -4.58 -9.51
C GLN A 148 -5.58 -5.91 -9.71
N ARG A 149 -5.05 -7.01 -9.15
CA ARG A 149 -5.72 -8.31 -9.20
C ARG A 149 -6.97 -8.31 -8.32
N ARG A 150 -6.87 -7.79 -7.09
CA ARG A 150 -8.01 -7.69 -6.16
C ARG A 150 -9.13 -6.84 -6.75
N GLU A 151 -8.80 -5.70 -7.36
CA GLU A 151 -9.79 -4.84 -8.04
C GLU A 151 -10.51 -5.56 -9.18
N ARG A 152 -9.79 -6.35 -9.99
CA ARG A 152 -10.39 -7.15 -11.07
C ARG A 152 -11.31 -8.24 -10.53
N GLU A 153 -10.87 -8.97 -9.51
CA GLU A 153 -11.69 -9.99 -8.85
C GLU A 153 -12.96 -9.39 -8.22
N GLU A 154 -12.87 -8.19 -7.65
CA GLU A 154 -14.01 -7.49 -7.08
C GLU A 154 -15.00 -7.02 -8.15
N GLN A 155 -14.50 -6.48 -9.26
CA GLN A 155 -15.34 -6.13 -10.42
C GLN A 155 -16.04 -7.36 -11.01
N GLU A 156 -15.35 -8.50 -11.09
CA GLU A 156 -15.93 -9.74 -11.59
C GLU A 156 -17.03 -10.26 -10.66
N ARG A 157 -16.79 -10.28 -9.34
CA ARG A 157 -17.81 -10.66 -8.34
C ARG A 157 -19.03 -9.74 -8.41
N GLU A 158 -18.85 -8.45 -8.64
CA GLU A 158 -19.95 -7.51 -8.76
C GLU A 158 -20.77 -7.75 -10.04
N ARG A 159 -20.11 -8.04 -11.17
CA ARG A 159 -20.80 -8.45 -12.40
C ARG A 159 -21.57 -9.75 -12.21
N GLU A 160 -21.00 -10.73 -11.53
CA GLU A 160 -21.71 -11.98 -11.21
C GLU A 160 -22.94 -11.74 -10.34
N ARG A 161 -22.84 -10.87 -9.32
CA ARG A 161 -23.98 -10.49 -8.48
C ARG A 161 -25.10 -9.88 -9.31
N GLN A 162 -24.76 -8.90 -10.14
CA GLN A 162 -25.73 -8.26 -11.03
C GLN A 162 -26.36 -9.25 -12.01
N ASN A 163 -25.59 -10.21 -12.53
CA ASN A 163 -26.13 -11.22 -13.42
C ASN A 163 -27.11 -12.16 -12.70
N ARG A 164 -26.75 -12.64 -11.49
CA ARG A 164 -27.65 -13.47 -10.67
C ARG A 164 -28.92 -12.73 -10.28
N GLU A 165 -28.83 -11.44 -10.00
CA GLU A 165 -30.01 -10.61 -9.71
C GLU A 165 -30.93 -10.49 -10.92
N ARG A 166 -30.37 -10.26 -12.12
CA ARG A 166 -31.16 -10.24 -13.37
C ARG A 166 -31.80 -11.59 -13.66
N GLU A 167 -31.07 -12.69 -13.48
CA GLU A 167 -31.61 -14.05 -13.63
C GLU A 167 -32.75 -14.30 -12.65
N ALA A 168 -32.60 -13.90 -11.38
CA ALA A 168 -33.67 -14.02 -10.38
C ALA A 168 -34.92 -13.22 -10.77
N GLN A 169 -34.76 -11.99 -11.27
CA GLN A 169 -35.88 -11.17 -11.75
C GLN A 169 -36.57 -11.78 -12.98
N LEU A 170 -35.82 -12.41 -13.88
CA LEU A 170 -36.41 -13.11 -15.04
C LEU A 170 -37.25 -14.31 -14.58
N ILE A 171 -36.69 -15.13 -13.68
CA ILE A 171 -37.41 -16.27 -13.11
C ILE A 171 -38.68 -15.82 -12.38
N GLU A 172 -38.62 -14.73 -11.61
CA GLU A 172 -39.80 -14.19 -10.93
C GLU A 172 -40.88 -13.73 -11.92
N ARG A 173 -40.50 -13.07 -13.02
CA ARG A 173 -41.45 -12.66 -14.07
C ARG A 173 -42.09 -13.86 -14.77
N GLU A 174 -41.29 -14.87 -15.12
CA GLU A 174 -41.80 -16.11 -15.74
C GLU A 174 -42.80 -16.81 -14.80
N GLN A 175 -42.51 -16.88 -13.49
CA GLN A 175 -43.44 -17.45 -12.52
C GLN A 175 -44.75 -16.66 -12.41
N GLN A 176 -44.69 -15.32 -12.46
CA GLN A 176 -45.88 -14.47 -12.46
C GLN A 176 -46.72 -14.65 -13.73
N GLU A 177 -46.08 -14.82 -14.88
CA GLU A 177 -46.77 -15.06 -16.16
C GLU A 177 -47.48 -16.41 -16.16
N VAL A 178 -46.79 -17.48 -15.74
CA VAL A 178 -47.39 -18.82 -15.58
C VAL A 178 -48.57 -18.79 -14.60
N ALA A 179 -48.46 -18.05 -13.50
CA ALA A 179 -49.56 -17.90 -12.54
C ALA A 179 -50.79 -17.21 -13.16
N ARG A 180 -50.58 -16.16 -13.98
CA ARG A 180 -51.66 -15.46 -14.69
C ARG A 180 -52.32 -16.35 -15.73
N GLU A 181 -51.55 -17.06 -16.54
CA GLU A 181 -52.08 -18.01 -17.53
C GLU A 181 -52.93 -19.09 -16.85
N LYS A 182 -52.47 -19.60 -15.71
CA LYS A 182 -53.24 -20.59 -14.94
C LYS A 182 -54.57 -20.03 -14.44
N GLU A 183 -54.59 -18.80 -13.91
CA GLU A 183 -55.84 -18.15 -13.50
C GLU A 183 -56.78 -17.92 -14.68
N GLU A 184 -56.25 -17.52 -15.84
CA GLU A 184 -57.04 -17.30 -17.05
C GLU A 184 -57.68 -18.60 -17.56
N LEU A 185 -56.91 -19.70 -17.60
CA LEU A 185 -57.41 -21.02 -17.94
C LEU A 185 -58.52 -21.50 -16.98
N GLU A 186 -58.38 -21.25 -15.68
CA GLU A 186 -59.42 -21.59 -14.70
C GLU A 186 -60.70 -20.77 -14.92
N ARG A 187 -60.58 -19.47 -15.23
CA ARG A 187 -61.73 -18.61 -15.56
C ARG A 187 -62.42 -19.06 -16.85
N GLU A 188 -61.66 -19.40 -17.89
CA GLU A 188 -62.18 -19.86 -19.17
C GLU A 188 -62.91 -21.20 -19.01
N LYS A 189 -62.34 -22.14 -18.26
CA LYS A 189 -62.99 -23.41 -17.93
C LYS A 189 -64.34 -23.18 -17.23
N HIS A 190 -64.38 -22.31 -16.24
CA HIS A 190 -65.63 -21.94 -15.55
C HIS A 190 -66.64 -21.24 -16.45
N HIS A 191 -66.21 -20.50 -17.48
CA HIS A 191 -67.10 -19.89 -18.45
C HIS A 191 -67.77 -20.95 -19.33
N ARG A 192 -66.98 -21.88 -19.90
CA ARG A 192 -67.49 -22.97 -20.72
C ARG A 192 -68.46 -23.88 -19.95
N GLU A 193 -68.14 -24.22 -18.70
CA GLU A 193 -69.04 -25.00 -17.83
C GLU A 193 -70.39 -24.32 -17.59
N ARG A 194 -70.48 -22.98 -17.67
CA ARG A 194 -71.75 -22.25 -17.57
C ARG A 194 -72.51 -22.18 -18.89
N GLU A 195 -71.82 -22.19 -20.03
CA GLU A 195 -72.45 -22.20 -21.35
C GLU A 195 -73.01 -23.58 -21.73
N GLU A 196 -72.50 -24.65 -21.12
CA GLU A 196 -72.97 -26.03 -21.33
C GLU A 196 -74.14 -26.44 -20.42
N GLN A 197 -74.57 -25.58 -19.47
CA GLN A 197 -75.74 -25.79 -18.59
C GLN A 197 -76.98 -25.05 -19.08
#